data_AF-A0A9E5QAY0-F1
#
_entry.id   AF-A0A9E5QAY0-F1
#
_cell.length_a   1.000
_cell.length_b   1.000
_cell.length_c   1.000
_cell.angle_alpha   90.00
_cell.angle_beta   90.00
_cell.angle_gamma   90.00
#
_symmetry.space_group_name_H-M   'P 1'
#
loop_
_entity.id
_entity.type
_entity.pdbx_description
1 polymer ?
#
loop_
_entity_poly.entity_id
_entity_poly.type
_entity_poly.pdbx_seq_one_letter_code
_entity_poly.pdbx_strand_id
1 'polypeptide(L)'
;AKVDESFNNSEIASYNITLTFNTCRWDTYEPNDTPEQANWIDSDKPQTHNIIPENDIDWVKFSVITESQVVLETSGQDGDTVLRLYDGDLNQLEVDDDDGVGLFSRIDRVCGSYGDSLPVGTYYASI
;
A
#
# COMPACT_ATOMS: atom_id res chain seq x y z
N ALA A 1 26.40 -26.56 -7.62
CA ALA A 1 27.46 -25.54 -7.77
C ALA A 1 28.77 -26.16 -7.29
N LYS A 2 29.86 -25.94 -8.03
CA LYS A 2 31.21 -26.27 -7.56
C LYS A 2 31.70 -25.05 -6.78
N VAL A 3 32.14 -25.24 -5.55
CA VAL A 3 32.81 -24.18 -4.78
C VAL A 3 34.27 -24.24 -5.19
N ASP A 4 34.77 -23.17 -5.79
CA ASP A 4 36.18 -23.01 -6.12
C ASP A 4 36.84 -22.11 -5.06
N GLU A 5 37.98 -22.56 -4.54
CA GLU A 5 38.81 -21.72 -3.69
C GLU A 5 39.41 -20.59 -4.52
N SER A 6 39.50 -19.40 -3.93
CA SER A 6 40.04 -18.22 -4.61
C SER A 6 41.40 -17.86 -4.02
N PHE A 7 42.45 -18.01 -4.84
CA PHE A 7 43.79 -17.44 -4.70
C PHE A 7 44.71 -17.97 -3.59
N ASN A 8 44.36 -19.03 -2.87
CA ASN A 8 45.24 -19.63 -1.86
C ASN A 8 45.10 -21.15 -1.94
N ASN A 9 45.84 -21.78 -2.85
CA ASN A 9 45.87 -23.22 -3.22
C ASN A 9 46.04 -24.19 -2.03
N SER A 10 45.10 -24.14 -1.08
CA SER A 10 45.11 -24.73 0.25
C SER A 10 43.80 -25.50 0.44
N GLU A 11 43.89 -26.60 1.19
CA GLU A 11 42.75 -27.47 1.46
C GLU A 11 41.70 -26.77 2.34
N ILE A 12 40.46 -26.71 1.87
CA ILE A 12 39.30 -26.31 2.68
C ILE A 12 38.73 -27.57 3.34
N ALA A 13 39.09 -27.82 4.61
CA ALA A 13 38.74 -29.05 5.32
C ALA A 13 37.22 -29.25 5.53
N SER A 14 36.45 -28.16 5.66
CA SER A 14 34.98 -28.21 5.69
C SER A 14 34.38 -26.82 5.38
N TYR A 15 33.17 -26.80 4.84
CA TYR A 15 32.35 -25.60 4.72
C TYR A 15 30.88 -25.97 4.83
N ASN A 16 30.03 -25.01 5.21
CA ASN A 16 28.59 -25.16 5.23
C ASN A 16 27.97 -24.29 4.13
N ILE A 17 27.00 -24.84 3.39
CA ILE A 17 26.09 -24.05 2.55
C ILE A 17 24.73 -24.06 3.23
N THR A 18 24.18 -22.87 3.45
CA THR A 18 22.80 -22.72 3.90
C THR A 18 21.96 -22.16 2.76
N LEU A 19 20.78 -22.75 2.54
CA LEU A 19 19.78 -22.28 1.60
C LEU A 19 18.51 -22.01 2.38
N THR A 20 18.07 -20.76 2.38
CA THR A 20 16.80 -20.35 2.99
C THR A 20 15.89 -19.84 1.90
N PHE A 21 14.66 -20.36 1.85
CA PHE A 21 13.59 -19.80 1.04
C PHE A 21 12.62 -19.07 1.98
N ASN A 22 12.39 -17.79 1.72
CA ASN A 22 11.26 -17.06 2.29
C ASN A 22 10.21 -16.95 1.18
N THR A 23 9.01 -17.46 1.42
CA THR A 23 7.91 -17.33 0.46
C THR A 23 7.34 -15.92 0.54
N CYS A 24 7.37 -15.17 -0.57
CA CYS A 24 6.52 -14.00 -0.73
C CYS A 24 5.07 -14.48 -0.70
N ARG A 25 4.28 -13.93 0.22
CA ARG A 25 2.87 -14.25 0.34
C ARG A 25 2.10 -12.94 0.20
N TRP A 26 1.38 -12.82 -0.90
CA TRP A 26 0.38 -11.80 -1.12
C TRP A 26 -0.72 -11.91 -0.06
N ASP A 27 -1.29 -10.79 0.32
CA ASP A 27 -2.45 -10.77 1.20
C ASP A 27 -3.72 -11.29 0.49
N THR A 28 -4.87 -11.09 1.12
CA THR A 28 -6.16 -11.63 0.66
C THR A 28 -6.91 -10.73 -0.32
N TYR A 29 -6.45 -9.51 -0.56
CA TYR A 29 -7.05 -8.51 -1.43
C TYR A 29 -6.47 -8.54 -2.85
N GLU A 30 -5.31 -9.15 -3.02
CA GLU A 30 -4.65 -9.30 -4.31
C GLU A 30 -5.43 -10.21 -5.30
N PRO A 31 -5.48 -9.87 -6.61
CA PRO A 31 -4.80 -8.73 -7.26
C PRO A 31 -5.56 -7.40 -7.09
N ASN A 32 -4.84 -6.32 -6.79
CA ASN A 32 -5.39 -4.95 -6.74
C ASN A 32 -4.46 -3.86 -7.31
N ASP A 33 -3.53 -4.25 -8.19
CA ASP A 33 -2.59 -3.38 -8.91
C ASP A 33 -3.23 -2.30 -9.82
N THR A 34 -4.54 -2.38 -10.10
CA THR A 34 -5.25 -1.41 -10.95
C THR A 34 -6.58 -0.93 -10.36
N PRO A 35 -7.08 0.25 -10.76
CA PRO A 35 -8.38 0.75 -10.30
C PRO A 35 -9.56 -0.20 -10.60
N GLU A 36 -9.51 -0.93 -11.71
CA GLU A 36 -10.54 -1.91 -12.08
C GLU A 36 -10.55 -3.12 -11.13
N GLN A 37 -9.41 -3.43 -10.54
CA GLN A 37 -9.21 -4.52 -9.58
C GLN A 37 -9.44 -4.06 -8.13
N ALA A 38 -9.56 -2.75 -7.89
CA ALA A 38 -9.67 -2.18 -6.55
C ALA A 38 -10.73 -2.85 -5.68
N ASN A 39 -10.35 -3.23 -4.46
CA ASN A 39 -11.26 -3.83 -3.50
C ASN A 39 -12.09 -2.78 -2.77
N TRP A 40 -13.32 -3.14 -2.37
CA TRP A 40 -14.15 -2.27 -1.56
C TRP A 40 -13.60 -2.15 -0.15
N ILE A 41 -13.42 -0.92 0.34
CA ILE A 41 -13.17 -0.61 1.76
C ILE A 41 -14.39 0.06 2.38
N ASP A 42 -14.76 -0.36 3.59
CA ASP A 42 -15.90 0.15 4.34
C ASP A 42 -15.42 1.01 5.52
N SER A 43 -16.20 2.03 5.88
CA SER A 43 -15.98 2.82 7.10
C SER A 43 -15.82 1.91 8.32
N ASP A 44 -14.84 2.22 9.16
CA ASP A 44 -14.55 1.53 10.43
C ASP A 44 -14.21 0.03 10.29
N LYS A 45 -13.86 -0.42 9.08
CA LYS A 45 -13.39 -1.80 8.81
C LYS A 45 -12.00 -1.76 8.17
N PRO A 46 -10.92 -1.78 8.98
CA PRO A 46 -9.58 -1.74 8.46
C PRO A 46 -9.29 -2.97 7.59
N GLN A 47 -8.49 -2.77 6.55
CA GLN A 47 -7.92 -3.82 5.72
C GLN A 47 -6.43 -3.93 6.04
N THR A 48 -5.89 -5.15 6.01
CA THR A 48 -4.45 -5.40 6.20
C THR A 48 -3.88 -5.87 4.87
N HIS A 49 -3.02 -5.03 4.30
CA HIS A 49 -2.35 -5.25 3.02
C HIS A 49 -0.85 -5.43 3.20
N ASN A 50 -0.15 -5.87 2.15
CA ASN A 50 1.30 -5.84 2.09
C ASN A 50 1.83 -5.52 0.69
N ILE A 51 2.68 -4.50 0.56
CA ILE A 51 3.36 -4.13 -0.68
C ILE A 51 4.45 -5.16 -1.04
N ILE A 52 4.11 -6.16 -1.86
CA ILE A 52 5.06 -7.17 -2.36
C ILE A 52 4.71 -7.61 -3.79
N PRO A 53 5.56 -7.33 -4.80
CA PRO A 53 6.95 -6.84 -4.71
C PRO A 53 7.06 -5.33 -4.39
N GLU A 54 8.29 -4.78 -4.35
CA GLU A 54 8.54 -3.35 -4.04
C GLU A 54 7.77 -2.35 -4.92
N ASN A 55 7.25 -2.80 -6.07
CA ASN A 55 6.50 -1.99 -7.03
C ASN A 55 5.01 -2.35 -7.12
N ASP A 56 4.51 -3.09 -6.14
CA ASP A 56 3.09 -3.37 -5.92
C ASP A 56 2.34 -2.06 -5.61
N ILE A 57 1.15 -1.90 -6.17
CA ILE A 57 0.31 -0.70 -6.00
C ILE A 57 -1.07 -1.13 -5.54
N ASP A 58 -1.40 -0.80 -4.30
CA ASP A 58 -2.67 -1.22 -3.72
C ASP A 58 -3.79 -0.23 -4.07
N TRP A 59 -4.72 -0.64 -4.95
CA TRP A 59 -5.95 0.12 -5.16
C TRP A 59 -7.10 -0.34 -4.27
N VAL A 60 -7.78 0.62 -3.66
CA VAL A 60 -9.06 0.43 -2.95
C VAL A 60 -10.12 1.39 -3.47
N LYS A 61 -11.40 1.07 -3.24
CA LYS A 61 -12.53 1.94 -3.57
C LYS A 61 -13.58 1.96 -2.48
N PHE A 62 -14.28 3.08 -2.36
CA PHE A 62 -15.34 3.28 -1.38
C PHE A 62 -16.46 4.16 -1.94
N SER A 63 -17.63 4.09 -1.31
CA SER A 63 -18.80 4.88 -1.71
C SER A 63 -19.16 5.91 -0.65
N VAL A 64 -19.33 7.15 -1.09
CA VAL A 64 -19.95 8.21 -0.29
C VAL A 64 -21.42 8.28 -0.68
N ILE A 65 -22.33 8.00 0.26
CA ILE A 65 -23.78 7.95 0.01
C ILE A 65 -24.51 9.25 0.30
N THR A 66 -23.87 10.14 1.06
CA THR A 66 -24.27 11.51 1.38
C THR A 66 -23.01 12.35 1.45
N GLU A 67 -23.05 13.61 0.99
CA GLU A 67 -21.88 14.48 1.07
C GLU A 67 -21.30 14.48 2.49
N SER A 68 -20.01 14.15 2.60
CA SER A 68 -19.37 13.86 3.89
C SER A 68 -17.94 14.35 3.95
N GLN A 69 -17.49 14.63 5.17
CA GLN A 69 -16.06 14.59 5.50
C GLN A 69 -15.58 13.15 5.41
N VAL A 70 -14.31 12.95 5.02
CA VAL A 70 -13.71 11.62 4.88
C VAL A 70 -12.27 11.67 5.36
N VAL A 71 -11.92 10.76 6.27
CA VAL A 71 -10.54 10.51 6.66
C VAL A 71 -10.12 9.17 6.05
N LEU A 72 -9.00 9.17 5.35
CA LEU A 72 -8.37 7.97 4.83
C LEU A 72 -6.90 7.99 5.25
N GLU A 73 -6.44 6.93 5.91
CA GLU A 73 -5.09 6.87 6.47
C GLU A 73 -4.52 5.46 6.37
N THR A 74 -3.22 5.38 6.21
CA THR A 74 -2.44 4.14 6.38
C THR A 74 -1.89 4.09 7.80
N SER A 75 -1.59 2.88 8.29
CA SER A 75 -0.95 2.72 9.60
C SER A 75 -0.27 1.35 9.70
N GLY A 76 0.74 1.27 10.56
CA GLY A 76 1.50 0.04 10.79
C GLY A 76 2.57 0.22 11.86
N GLN A 77 3.38 -0.82 12.06
CA GLN A 77 4.50 -0.75 13.00
C GLN A 77 5.68 0.02 12.39
N ASP A 78 5.99 -0.27 11.13
CA ASP A 78 7.08 0.30 10.34
C ASP A 78 6.57 0.39 8.89
N GLY A 79 6.92 1.45 8.17
CA GLY A 79 6.46 1.70 6.80
C GLY A 79 6.63 3.16 6.41
N ASP A 80 6.53 3.40 5.10
CA ASP A 80 6.58 4.71 4.45
C ASP A 80 5.63 4.58 3.24
N THR A 81 4.52 5.33 3.23
CA THR A 81 3.44 5.15 2.25
C THR A 81 3.14 6.45 1.54
N VAL A 82 2.59 6.40 0.33
CA VAL A 82 2.04 7.60 -0.34
C VAL A 82 0.60 7.36 -0.75
N LEU A 83 -0.35 7.92 -0.02
CA LEU A 83 -1.77 7.78 -0.29
C LEU A 83 -2.23 8.82 -1.32
N ARG A 84 -2.93 8.37 -2.37
CA ARG A 84 -3.59 9.23 -3.37
C ARG A 84 -5.08 8.97 -3.38
N LEU A 85 -5.88 10.04 -3.40
CA LEU A 85 -7.33 9.99 -3.52
C LEU A 85 -7.77 10.43 -4.92
N TYR A 86 -8.72 9.72 -5.50
CA TYR A 86 -9.27 9.97 -6.83
C TYR A 86 -10.80 9.99 -6.81
N ASP A 87 -11.40 10.76 -7.72
CA ASP A 87 -12.83 10.68 -8.01
C ASP A 87 -13.21 9.43 -8.84
N GLY A 88 -14.51 9.29 -9.14
CA GLY A 88 -15.03 8.15 -9.90
C GLY A 88 -14.59 8.08 -11.36
N ASP A 89 -14.05 9.17 -11.91
CA ASP A 89 -13.47 9.26 -13.25
C ASP A 89 -11.93 9.13 -13.22
N LEU A 90 -11.35 8.79 -12.04
CA LEU A 90 -9.93 8.66 -11.77
C LEU A 90 -9.13 9.96 -11.90
N ASN A 91 -9.77 11.12 -11.72
CA ASN A 91 -9.04 12.38 -11.52
C ASN A 91 -8.50 12.42 -10.09
N GLN A 92 -7.21 12.68 -9.93
CA GLN A 92 -6.61 12.82 -8.59
C GLN A 92 -7.14 14.08 -7.91
N LEU A 93 -7.63 13.92 -6.69
CA LEU A 93 -8.13 14.98 -5.83
C LEU A 93 -7.06 15.44 -4.84
N GLU A 94 -6.34 14.48 -4.24
CA GLU A 94 -5.41 14.75 -3.16
C GLU A 94 -4.31 13.68 -3.10
N VAL A 95 -3.16 14.04 -2.56
CA VAL A 95 -2.05 13.13 -2.27
C VAL A 95 -1.44 13.52 -0.95
N ASP A 96 -1.12 12.53 -0.13
CA ASP A 96 -0.37 12.70 1.10
C ASP A 96 0.70 11.61 1.25
N ASP A 97 1.78 11.95 1.95
CA ASP A 97 2.96 11.10 2.19
C ASP A 97 3.08 10.78 3.69
N ASP A 98 3.14 11.83 4.53
CA ASP A 98 3.60 11.73 5.93
C ASP A 98 2.69 12.43 6.96
N ASP A 99 1.46 12.86 6.61
CA ASP A 99 0.60 13.61 7.55
C ASP A 99 -0.07 12.72 8.63
N GLY A 100 0.15 11.40 8.60
CA GLY A 100 -0.29 10.43 9.59
C GLY A 100 0.71 10.21 10.74
N VAL A 101 0.68 9.02 11.36
CA VAL A 101 1.58 8.69 12.48
C VAL A 101 2.91 8.17 11.93
N GLY A 102 4.02 8.89 12.14
CA GLY A 102 5.32 8.43 11.65
C GLY A 102 5.54 8.86 10.20
N LEU A 103 5.74 7.89 9.30
CA LEU A 103 5.85 8.10 7.84
C LEU A 103 4.63 7.53 7.10
N PHE A 104 3.49 7.46 7.78
CA PHE A 104 2.25 6.97 7.18
C PHE A 104 1.42 8.14 6.72
N SER A 105 0.69 7.96 5.62
CA SER A 105 -0.09 9.03 5.00
C SER A 105 -1.48 9.15 5.62
N ARG A 106 -2.03 10.35 5.58
CA ARG A 106 -3.38 10.69 6.02
C ARG A 106 -3.98 11.81 5.16
N ILE A 107 -5.10 11.50 4.51
CA ILE A 107 -5.96 12.46 3.82
C ILE A 107 -7.17 12.78 4.71
N ASP A 108 -7.47 14.07 4.90
CA ASP A 108 -8.57 14.56 5.74
C ASP A 108 -9.42 15.59 4.98
N ARG A 109 -10.50 15.10 4.38
CA ARG A 109 -11.49 15.90 3.65
C ARG A 109 -12.48 16.47 4.64
N VAL A 110 -12.63 17.80 4.73
CA VAL A 110 -13.48 18.43 5.74
C VAL A 110 -14.75 19.07 5.17
N CYS A 111 -15.84 19.02 5.95
CA CYS A 111 -17.05 19.77 5.65
C CYS A 111 -16.86 21.28 5.85
N GLY A 112 -17.58 22.09 5.05
CA GLY A 112 -17.59 23.55 5.20
C GLY A 112 -16.46 24.29 4.48
N SER A 113 -15.49 23.56 3.93
CA SER A 113 -14.51 24.07 2.97
C SER A 113 -15.01 23.78 1.55
N TYR A 114 -15.10 24.82 0.72
CA TYR A 114 -15.64 24.69 -0.63
C TYR A 114 -14.77 23.77 -1.49
N GLY A 115 -15.36 22.69 -2.01
CA GLY A 115 -14.66 21.70 -2.82
C GLY A 115 -13.84 20.69 -2.01
N ASP A 116 -13.98 20.69 -0.69
CA ASP A 116 -13.20 19.81 0.18
C ASP A 116 -13.98 18.55 0.63
N SER A 117 -15.23 18.71 1.07
CA SER A 117 -16.13 17.59 1.29
C SER A 117 -16.29 16.75 0.03
N LEU A 118 -16.47 15.44 0.21
CA LEU A 118 -16.73 14.53 -0.90
C LEU A 118 -18.24 14.43 -1.16
N PRO A 119 -18.74 14.82 -2.34
CA PRO A 119 -20.13 14.56 -2.73
C PRO A 119 -20.47 13.06 -2.82
N VAL A 120 -21.75 12.76 -3.09
CA VAL A 120 -22.18 11.39 -3.37
C VAL A 120 -21.44 10.85 -4.59
N GLY A 121 -20.79 9.70 -4.44
CA GLY A 121 -19.97 9.14 -5.50
C GLY A 121 -19.23 7.88 -5.08
N THR A 122 -18.57 7.26 -6.06
CA THR A 122 -17.54 6.25 -5.82
C THR A 122 -16.19 6.92 -5.96
N TYR A 123 -15.30 6.62 -5.03
CA TYR A 123 -13.95 7.16 -4.95
C TYR A 123 -12.95 6.01 -4.94
N TYR A 124 -11.75 6.30 -5.41
CA TYR A 124 -10.65 5.36 -5.42
C TYR A 124 -9.49 5.93 -4.62
N ALA A 125 -8.70 5.06 -4.03
CA ALA A 125 -7.41 5.42 -3.48
C ALA A 125 -6.36 4.42 -3.90
N SER A 126 -5.12 4.91 -4.08
CA SER A 126 -3.95 4.07 -4.30
C SER A 126 -2.92 4.33 -3.21
N ILE A 127 -2.24 3.27 -2.79
CA ILE A 127 -1.08 3.30 -1.90
C ILE A 127 0.15 2.91 -2.71
#